data_AF-A0A7W9CD78-F1
#
_entry.id   AF-A0A7W9CD78-F1
#
_cell.length_a   1.000
_cell.length_b   1.000
_cell.length_c   1.000
_cell.angle_alpha   90.00
_cell.angle_beta   90.00
_cell.angle_gamma   90.00
#
_symmetry.space_group_name_H-M   'P 1'
#
loop_
_entity.id
_entity.type
_entity.pdbx_description
1 polymer ?
#
loop_
_entity_poly.entity_id
_entity_poly.type
_entity_poly.pdbx_seq_one_letter_code
_entity_poly.pdbx_strand_id
1 'polypeptide(L)'
;MIDSTARHRASLIALAAGLLSTVVAFVVPLIDVTTGDTLAAHVRAGYPEYSEAEISTVTTSWLWVIGIVAAISAVGWLIALAGTARHKRWPVYFGAAALVIGILLALTMMFIRDISDDTGLPLSLSAIQLLPCIAGAVAVALLAGRRTPNPTRMRSERFAVGGAGQL
;
A
#
# COMPACT_ATOMS: atom_id res chain seq x y z
N MET A 1 9.62 -0.53 27.20
CA MET A 1 10.63 0.05 26.29
C MET A 1 10.91 -0.97 25.20
N ILE A 2 10.21 -0.92 24.06
CA ILE A 2 10.45 -1.90 22.98
C ILE A 2 11.83 -1.61 22.39
N ASP A 3 12.68 -2.63 22.38
CA ASP A 3 14.04 -2.57 21.86
C ASP A 3 14.08 -2.02 20.42
N SER A 4 15.04 -1.15 20.14
CA SER A 4 15.27 -0.56 18.82
C SER A 4 15.49 -1.64 17.75
N THR A 5 16.12 -2.75 18.14
CA THR A 5 16.37 -3.93 17.30
C THR A 5 15.08 -4.68 16.97
N ALA A 6 14.21 -4.86 17.98
CA ALA A 6 12.90 -5.49 17.81
C ALA A 6 11.99 -4.67 16.88
N ARG A 7 11.97 -3.34 17.05
CA ARG A 7 11.25 -2.43 16.16
C ARG A 7 11.82 -2.43 14.74
N HIS A 8 13.12 -2.57 14.60
CA HIS A 8 13.75 -2.65 13.28
C HIS A 8 13.31 -3.89 12.52
N ARG A 9 13.35 -5.06 13.16
CA ARG A 9 12.85 -6.33 12.62
C ARG A 9 11.36 -6.24 12.28
N ALA A 10 10.54 -5.67 13.18
CA ALA A 10 9.11 -5.48 12.93
C ALA A 10 8.84 -4.63 11.68
N SER A 11 9.60 -3.55 11.44
CA SER A 11 9.47 -2.77 10.20
C SER A 11 9.78 -3.60 8.96
N LEU A 12 10.84 -4.40 8.98
CA LEU A 12 11.22 -5.25 7.84
C LEU A 12 10.15 -6.32 7.57
N ILE A 13 9.60 -6.94 8.62
CA ILE A 13 8.51 -7.92 8.50
C ILE A 13 7.26 -7.25 7.89
N ALA A 14 6.89 -6.05 8.35
CA ALA A 14 5.75 -5.31 7.79
C ALA A 14 5.96 -4.94 6.31
N LEU A 15 7.16 -4.50 5.93
CA LEU A 15 7.50 -4.22 4.53
C LEU A 15 7.46 -5.49 3.66
N ALA A 16 7.95 -6.62 4.18
CA ALA A 16 7.91 -7.90 3.48
C ALA A 16 6.47 -8.45 3.36
N ALA A 17 5.65 -8.29 4.40
CA ALA A 17 4.23 -8.62 4.37
C ALA A 17 3.49 -7.76 3.33
N GLY A 18 3.83 -6.48 3.21
CA GLY A 18 3.36 -5.59 2.15
C GLY A 18 3.67 -6.13 0.75
N LEU A 19 4.94 -6.47 0.50
CA LEU A 19 5.34 -7.08 -0.77
C LEU A 19 4.57 -8.38 -1.07
N LEU A 20 4.47 -9.27 -0.08
CA LEU A 20 3.73 -10.52 -0.22
C LEU A 20 2.24 -10.27 -0.53
N SER A 21 1.62 -9.31 0.16
CA SER A 21 0.22 -8.95 -0.09
C SER A 21 0.00 -8.36 -1.49
N THR A 22 0.97 -7.60 -2.03
CA THR A 22 0.93 -7.16 -3.44
C THR A 22 0.99 -8.34 -4.40
N VAL A 23 1.84 -9.33 -4.13
CA VAL A 23 1.92 -10.55 -4.95
C VAL A 23 0.58 -11.30 -4.91
N VAL A 24 0.00 -11.50 -3.73
CA VAL A 24 -1.31 -12.16 -3.58
C VAL A 24 -2.41 -11.40 -4.33
N ALA A 25 -2.45 -10.06 -4.20
CA ALA A 25 -3.43 -9.22 -4.86
C ALA A 25 -3.34 -9.23 -6.40
N PHE A 26 -2.19 -9.63 -6.96
CA PHE A 26 -2.02 -9.85 -8.40
C PHE A 26 -2.34 -11.29 -8.81
N VAL A 27 -1.89 -12.27 -8.02
CA VAL A 27 -2.06 -13.69 -8.34
C VAL A 27 -3.52 -14.11 -8.28
N VAL A 28 -4.33 -13.56 -7.37
CA VAL A 28 -5.75 -13.94 -7.26
C VAL A 28 -6.54 -13.62 -8.54
N PRO A 29 -6.52 -12.38 -9.09
CA PRO A 29 -7.15 -12.10 -10.39
C PRO A 29 -6.60 -12.96 -11.54
N LEU A 30 -5.30 -13.29 -11.52
CA LEU A 30 -4.68 -14.14 -12.54
C LEU A 30 -5.19 -15.59 -12.47
N ILE A 31 -5.45 -16.10 -11.26
CA ILE A 31 -6.09 -17.40 -11.06
C ILE A 31 -7.55 -17.33 -11.50
N ASP A 32 -8.28 -16.27 -11.14
CA ASP A 32 -9.69 -16.09 -11.54
C ASP A 32 -9.85 -16.11 -13.06
N VAL A 33 -9.00 -15.44 -13.82
CA VAL A 33 -9.14 -15.46 -15.30
C VAL A 33 -8.89 -16.82 -15.93
N THR A 34 -8.11 -17.68 -15.27
CA THR A 34 -7.69 -18.98 -15.82
C THR A 34 -8.53 -20.15 -15.33
N THR A 35 -9.16 -20.01 -14.17
CA THR A 35 -9.87 -21.10 -13.49
C THR A 35 -11.26 -20.72 -12.99
N GLY A 36 -11.56 -19.42 -12.89
CA GLY A 36 -12.86 -18.88 -12.51
C GLY A 36 -13.55 -18.16 -13.68
N ASP A 37 -14.69 -17.54 -13.36
CA ASP A 37 -15.45 -16.70 -14.30
C ASP A 37 -15.93 -15.42 -13.57
N THR A 38 -15.33 -15.05 -12.43
CA THR A 38 -15.88 -14.00 -11.56
C THR A 38 -15.79 -12.63 -12.21
N LEU A 39 -14.61 -12.28 -12.75
CA LEU A 39 -14.40 -11.01 -13.45
C LEU A 39 -15.20 -10.94 -14.76
N ALA A 40 -15.21 -12.02 -15.54
CA ALA A 40 -15.94 -12.08 -16.81
C ALA A 40 -17.47 -12.09 -16.61
N ALA A 41 -17.99 -12.75 -15.57
CA ALA A 41 -19.39 -12.67 -15.18
C ALA A 41 -19.79 -11.26 -14.72
N HIS A 42 -18.91 -10.56 -14.00
CA HIS A 42 -19.14 -9.16 -13.63
C HIS A 42 -19.23 -8.25 -14.85
N VAL A 43 -18.31 -8.41 -15.82
CA VAL A 43 -18.35 -7.66 -17.08
C VAL A 43 -19.62 -7.98 -17.88
N ARG A 44 -20.03 -9.25 -17.99
CA ARG A 44 -21.31 -9.63 -18.64
C ARG A 44 -22.53 -8.98 -17.99
N ALA A 45 -22.52 -8.89 -16.65
CA ALA A 45 -23.64 -8.29 -15.92
C ALA A 45 -23.73 -6.78 -16.16
N GLY A 46 -22.59 -6.08 -16.24
CA GLY A 46 -22.54 -4.64 -16.52
C GLY A 46 -22.70 -4.26 -17.99
N TYR A 47 -22.44 -5.20 -18.91
CA TYR A 47 -22.49 -5.00 -20.37
C TYR A 47 -23.10 -6.23 -21.08
N PRO A 48 -24.42 -6.46 -20.95
CA PRO A 48 -25.10 -7.62 -21.53
C PRO A 48 -25.05 -7.64 -23.07
N GLU A 49 -24.80 -6.50 -23.71
CA GLU A 49 -24.64 -6.36 -25.15
C GLU A 49 -23.26 -6.78 -25.69
N TYR A 50 -22.26 -6.98 -24.82
CA TYR A 50 -20.93 -7.37 -25.25
C TYR A 50 -20.88 -8.82 -25.72
N SER A 51 -20.18 -9.05 -26.81
CA SER A 51 -19.80 -10.39 -27.27
C SER A 51 -18.71 -10.99 -26.36
N GLU A 52 -18.58 -12.33 -26.40
CA GLU A 52 -17.54 -13.05 -25.64
C GLU A 52 -16.10 -12.58 -25.97
N ALA A 53 -15.86 -12.15 -27.23
CA ALA A 53 -14.56 -11.61 -27.63
C ALA A 53 -14.28 -10.24 -26.96
N GLU A 54 -15.30 -9.41 -26.82
CA GLU A 54 -15.21 -8.10 -26.14
C GLU A 54 -15.00 -8.31 -24.63
N ILE A 55 -15.74 -9.22 -24.00
CA ILE A 55 -15.59 -9.57 -22.58
C ILE A 55 -14.16 -10.06 -22.30
N SER A 56 -13.62 -10.95 -23.13
CA SER A 56 -12.24 -11.44 -22.99
C SER A 56 -11.22 -10.30 -23.12
N THR A 57 -11.44 -9.36 -24.05
CA THR A 57 -10.56 -8.21 -24.27
C THR A 57 -10.55 -7.27 -23.07
N VAL A 58 -11.73 -6.96 -22.52
CA VAL A 58 -11.90 -6.12 -21.33
C VAL A 58 -11.25 -6.77 -20.11
N THR A 59 -11.51 -8.06 -19.89
CA THR A 59 -10.94 -8.84 -18.78
C THR A 59 -9.41 -8.87 -18.83
N THR A 60 -8.85 -9.08 -20.03
CA THR A 60 -7.39 -9.06 -20.25
C THR A 60 -6.80 -7.67 -20.00
N SER A 61 -7.50 -6.61 -20.39
CA SER A 61 -7.06 -5.22 -20.16
C SER A 61 -6.99 -4.90 -18.67
N TRP A 62 -7.98 -5.36 -17.89
CA TRP A 62 -7.95 -5.24 -16.43
C TRP A 62 -6.75 -5.94 -15.81
N LEU A 63 -6.37 -7.13 -16.29
CA LEU A 63 -5.17 -7.83 -15.80
C LEU A 63 -3.87 -7.07 -16.09
N TRP A 64 -3.78 -6.41 -17.24
CA TRP A 64 -2.63 -5.54 -17.53
C TRP A 64 -2.54 -4.39 -16.54
N VAL A 65 -3.66 -3.72 -16.25
CA VAL A 65 -3.70 -2.62 -15.27
C VAL A 65 -3.27 -3.13 -13.89
N ILE A 66 -3.86 -4.24 -13.41
CA ILE A 66 -3.53 -4.82 -12.11
C ILE A 66 -2.05 -5.24 -12.07
N GLY A 67 -1.53 -5.83 -13.15
CA GLY A 67 -0.13 -6.26 -13.26
C GLY A 67 0.86 -5.10 -13.21
N ILE A 68 0.58 -4.01 -13.94
CA ILE A 68 1.42 -2.81 -13.92
C ILE A 68 1.43 -2.20 -12.52
N VAL A 69 0.26 -2.06 -11.89
CA VAL A 69 0.14 -1.52 -10.53
C VAL A 69 0.86 -2.41 -9.51
N ALA A 70 0.75 -3.73 -9.65
CA ALA A 70 1.45 -4.68 -8.80
C ALA A 70 2.97 -4.57 -8.98
N ALA A 71 3.47 -4.44 -10.21
CA ALA A 71 4.89 -4.27 -10.50
C ALA A 71 5.45 -2.98 -9.90
N ILE A 72 4.75 -1.84 -10.09
CA ILE A 72 5.13 -0.55 -9.50
C ILE A 72 5.16 -0.66 -7.97
N SER A 73 4.13 -1.28 -7.39
CA SER A 73 4.02 -1.48 -5.95
C SER A 73 5.16 -2.36 -5.42
N ALA A 74 5.49 -3.46 -6.08
CA ALA A 74 6.60 -4.34 -5.72
C ALA A 74 7.94 -3.60 -5.74
N VAL A 75 8.19 -2.78 -6.77
CA VAL A 75 9.38 -1.91 -6.84
C VAL A 75 9.40 -0.94 -5.65
N GLY A 76 8.28 -0.31 -5.32
CA GLY A 76 8.15 0.57 -4.15
C GLY A 76 8.50 -0.13 -2.83
N TRP A 77 7.98 -1.34 -2.62
CA TRP A 77 8.32 -2.15 -1.44
C TRP A 77 9.80 -2.50 -1.38
N LEU A 78 10.40 -2.93 -2.48
CA LEU A 78 11.83 -3.27 -2.55
C LEU A 78 12.72 -2.07 -2.24
N ILE A 79 12.36 -0.90 -2.76
CA ILE A 79 13.02 0.38 -2.48
C ILE A 79 12.93 0.72 -0.98
N ALA A 80 11.74 0.60 -0.39
CA ALA A 80 11.53 0.84 1.04
C ALA A 80 12.30 -0.15 1.93
N LEU A 81 12.35 -1.43 1.53
CA LEU A 81 13.08 -2.49 2.22
C LEU A 81 14.59 -2.24 2.18
N ALA A 82 15.13 -1.91 1.01
CA ALA A 82 16.55 -1.55 0.84
C ALA A 82 16.94 -0.29 1.63
N GLY A 83 16.07 0.73 1.65
CA GLY A 83 16.30 1.94 2.43
C GLY A 83 16.25 1.68 3.94
N THR A 84 15.32 0.83 4.39
CA THR A 84 15.15 0.48 5.81
C THR A 84 16.28 -0.41 6.31
N ALA A 85 16.71 -1.40 5.52
CA ALA A 85 17.85 -2.28 5.84
C ALA A 85 19.16 -1.48 5.98
N ARG A 86 19.31 -0.39 5.23
CA ARG A 86 20.46 0.54 5.33
C ARG A 86 20.31 1.60 6.43
N HIS A 87 19.33 1.46 7.32
CA HIS A 87 19.05 2.41 8.42
C HIS A 87 18.83 3.88 7.97
N LYS A 88 18.44 4.11 6.71
CA LYS A 88 18.24 5.47 6.20
C LYS A 88 16.92 6.06 6.71
N ARG A 89 16.84 7.40 6.78
CA ARG A 89 15.68 8.13 7.33
C ARG A 89 14.60 8.49 6.31
N TRP A 90 14.93 8.49 5.01
CA TRP A 90 14.01 8.84 3.92
C TRP A 90 12.88 7.82 3.63
N PRO A 91 12.99 6.51 3.95
CA PRO A 91 11.91 5.54 3.69
C PRO A 91 10.58 5.88 4.37
N VAL A 92 10.60 6.67 5.45
CA VAL A 92 9.38 7.16 6.12
C VAL A 92 8.58 8.08 5.19
N TYR A 93 9.25 9.04 4.55
CA TYR A 93 8.58 9.99 3.65
C TYR A 93 8.15 9.33 2.36
N PHE A 94 8.99 8.43 1.83
CA PHE A 94 8.66 7.63 0.66
C PHE A 94 7.46 6.71 0.92
N GLY A 95 7.45 6.00 2.06
CA GLY A 95 6.34 5.13 2.45
C GLY A 95 5.04 5.90 2.67
N ALA A 96 5.09 7.09 3.28
CA ALA A 96 3.92 7.94 3.45
C ALA A 96 3.36 8.43 2.10
N ALA A 97 4.22 8.87 1.19
CA ALA A 97 3.80 9.29 -0.16
C ALA A 97 3.21 8.12 -0.96
N ALA A 98 3.87 6.96 -0.92
CA ALA A 98 3.40 5.74 -1.58
C ALA A 98 2.06 5.26 -1.02
N LEU A 99 1.84 5.37 0.29
CA LEU A 99 0.57 5.02 0.93
C LEU A 99 -0.57 5.95 0.46
N VAL A 100 -0.32 7.27 0.41
CA VAL A 100 -1.32 8.22 -0.08
C VAL A 100 -1.68 7.91 -1.53
N ILE A 101 -0.69 7.67 -2.38
CA ILE A 101 -0.92 7.31 -3.78
C ILE A 101 -1.71 6.00 -3.88
N GLY A 102 -1.36 4.98 -3.09
CA GLY A 102 -2.07 3.70 -3.06
C GLY A 102 -3.53 3.84 -2.60
N ILE A 103 -3.79 4.63 -1.56
CA ILE A 103 -5.15 4.93 -1.09
C ILE A 103 -5.92 5.67 -2.19
N LEU A 104 -5.32 6.67 -2.83
CA LEU A 104 -5.97 7.40 -3.93
C LEU A 104 -6.29 6.46 -5.09
N LEU A 105 -5.39 5.56 -5.50
CA LEU A 105 -5.66 4.57 -6.54
C LEU A 105 -6.79 3.60 -6.13
N ALA A 106 -6.77 3.10 -4.90
CA ALA A 106 -7.82 2.20 -4.40
C ALA A 106 -9.18 2.90 -4.37
N LEU A 107 -9.22 4.16 -3.92
CA LEU A 107 -10.43 4.98 -3.94
C LEU A 107 -10.88 5.25 -5.38
N THR A 108 -9.98 5.56 -6.30
CA THR A 108 -10.31 5.75 -7.72
C THR A 108 -10.93 4.49 -8.30
N MET A 109 -10.35 3.32 -8.06
CA MET A 109 -10.89 2.04 -8.54
C MET A 109 -12.22 1.64 -7.88
N MET A 110 -12.47 2.14 -6.66
CA MET A 110 -13.68 1.83 -5.89
C MET A 110 -14.82 2.84 -6.12
N PHE A 111 -14.51 4.09 -6.50
CA PHE A 111 -15.47 5.18 -6.67
C PHE A 111 -15.68 5.66 -8.10
N ILE A 112 -14.76 5.37 -9.04
CA ILE A 112 -15.08 5.57 -10.46
C ILE A 112 -16.11 4.51 -10.84
N ARG A 113 -17.37 4.95 -10.89
CA ARG A 113 -18.45 4.26 -11.57
C ARG A 113 -18.12 4.25 -13.05
N ASP A 114 -18.23 3.10 -13.68
CA ASP A 114 -18.19 3.02 -15.13
C ASP A 114 -19.47 3.65 -15.70
N ILE A 115 -19.49 3.92 -17.01
CA ILE A 115 -20.61 4.57 -17.72
C ILE A 115 -21.95 3.82 -17.51
N SER A 116 -21.89 2.55 -17.07
CA SER A 116 -23.01 1.65 -16.77
C SER A 116 -23.64 1.80 -15.38
N ASP A 117 -23.24 2.80 -14.59
CA ASP A 117 -23.68 3.04 -13.20
C ASP A 117 -23.28 1.94 -12.18
N ASP A 118 -22.49 0.96 -12.63
CA ASP A 118 -21.91 -0.11 -11.82
C ASP A 118 -20.41 0.12 -11.57
N THR A 119 -19.85 -0.50 -10.52
CA THR A 119 -18.42 -0.40 -10.20
C THR A 119 -17.59 -1.20 -11.21
N GLY A 120 -16.50 -0.62 -11.74
CA GLY A 120 -15.68 -1.24 -12.79
C GLY A 120 -14.96 -2.56 -12.41
N LEU A 121 -14.95 -2.92 -11.13
CA LEU A 121 -14.44 -4.19 -10.60
C LEU A 121 -15.46 -4.77 -9.60
N PRO A 122 -15.68 -6.10 -9.58
CA PRO A 122 -16.55 -6.72 -8.58
C PRO A 122 -15.98 -6.48 -7.17
N LEU A 123 -16.87 -6.13 -6.23
CA LEU A 123 -16.53 -5.73 -4.84
C LEU A 123 -15.58 -6.70 -4.12
N SER A 124 -15.67 -7.99 -4.44
CA SER A 124 -14.80 -9.04 -3.92
C SER A 124 -13.34 -8.90 -4.35
N LEU A 125 -13.07 -8.50 -5.60
CA LEU A 125 -11.73 -8.23 -6.10
C LEU A 125 -11.19 -6.89 -5.57
N SER A 126 -12.04 -5.87 -5.50
CA SER A 126 -11.70 -4.55 -4.94
C SER A 126 -11.26 -4.66 -3.48
N ALA A 127 -11.89 -5.54 -2.70
CA ALA A 127 -11.53 -5.80 -1.31
C ALA A 127 -10.11 -6.40 -1.15
N ILE A 128 -9.69 -7.24 -2.09
CA ILE A 128 -8.35 -7.85 -2.07
C ILE A 128 -7.27 -6.80 -2.36
N GLN A 129 -7.57 -5.82 -3.22
CA GLN A 129 -6.66 -4.70 -3.50
C GLN A 129 -6.43 -3.77 -2.29
N LEU A 130 -7.23 -3.85 -1.22
CA LEU A 130 -7.01 -3.06 0.01
C LEU A 130 -5.92 -3.65 0.92
N LEU A 131 -5.59 -4.95 0.80
CA LEU A 131 -4.61 -5.63 1.66
C LEU A 131 -3.22 -4.95 1.67
N PRO A 132 -2.64 -4.55 0.52
CA PRO A 132 -1.36 -3.84 0.50
C PRO A 132 -1.44 -2.47 1.17
N CYS A 133 -2.60 -1.80 1.14
CA CYS A 133 -2.79 -0.51 1.79
C CYS A 133 -2.75 -0.64 3.32
N ILE A 134 -3.36 -1.70 3.87
CA ILE A 134 -3.31 -1.99 5.31
C ILE A 134 -1.86 -2.28 5.74
N ALA A 135 -1.14 -3.10 4.98
CA ALA A 135 0.27 -3.37 5.25
C ALA A 135 1.13 -2.10 5.17
N GLY A 136 0.86 -1.22 4.20
CA GLY A 136 1.49 0.09 4.05
C GLY A 136 1.27 0.99 5.26
N ALA A 137 0.03 1.08 5.76
CA ALA A 137 -0.31 1.86 6.94
C ALA A 137 0.45 1.38 8.18
N VAL A 138 0.49 0.06 8.40
CA VAL A 138 1.24 -0.56 9.51
C VAL A 138 2.74 -0.27 9.39
N ALA A 139 3.31 -0.43 8.19
CA ALA A 139 4.72 -0.16 7.94
C ALA A 139 5.08 1.31 8.18
N VAL A 140 4.26 2.25 7.71
CA VAL A 140 4.45 3.69 7.92
C VAL A 140 4.35 4.04 9.41
N ALA A 141 3.37 3.49 10.14
CA ALA A 141 3.24 3.72 11.58
C ALA A 141 4.47 3.23 12.36
N LEU A 142 5.00 2.05 12.03
CA LEU A 142 6.22 1.51 12.65
C LEU A 142 7.47 2.33 12.30
N LEU A 143 7.56 2.84 11.06
CA LEU A 143 8.66 3.69 10.61
C LEU A 143 8.58 5.11 11.21
N ALA A 144 7.39 5.68 11.33
CA ALA A 144 7.14 6.98 11.95
C ALA A 144 7.35 6.94 13.47
N GLY A 145 7.01 5.82 14.12
CA GLY A 145 7.28 5.57 15.54
C GLY A 145 8.78 5.48 15.89
N ARG A 146 9.69 5.38 14.90
CA ARG A 146 11.13 5.57 15.12
C ARG A 146 11.51 7.04 15.35
N ARG A 147 10.64 8.01 15.02
CA ARG A 147 10.96 9.44 14.97
C ARG A 147 10.64 10.25 16.23
N THR A 148 9.93 9.75 17.24
CA THR A 148 9.65 10.54 18.45
C THR A 148 9.69 9.73 19.75
N PRO A 149 10.03 10.35 20.92
CA PRO A 149 10.16 11.80 21.18
C PRO A 149 11.46 12.23 21.90
N ASN A 150 11.98 13.45 21.61
CA ASN A 150 12.76 14.16 22.64
C ASN A 150 12.52 15.68 22.66
N PRO A 151 11.50 16.14 23.41
CA PRO A 151 11.45 17.49 23.97
C PRO A 151 12.10 17.59 25.35
N THR A 152 12.51 16.50 26.00
CA THR A 152 13.29 16.57 27.25
C THR A 152 14.66 17.23 27.05
N ARG A 153 15.20 17.23 25.82
CA ARG A 153 16.34 18.05 25.41
C ARG A 153 16.04 19.56 25.43
N MET A 154 14.77 19.98 25.30
CA MET A 154 14.37 21.38 25.43
C MET A 154 14.25 21.83 26.90
N ARG A 155 14.06 20.89 27.83
CA ARG A 155 13.99 21.21 29.26
C ARG A 155 15.39 21.40 29.85
N SER A 156 16.40 20.66 29.39
CA SER A 156 17.79 20.86 29.80
C SER A 156 18.39 22.19 29.31
N GLU A 157 17.97 22.71 28.15
CA GLU A 157 18.41 24.03 27.68
C GLU A 157 17.78 25.18 28.48
N ARG A 158 16.53 25.04 28.96
CA ARG A 158 15.92 26.04 29.85
C ARG A 158 16.55 26.07 31.25
N PHE A 159 17.02 24.94 31.76
CA PHE A 159 17.75 24.91 33.03
C PHE A 159 19.19 25.39 32.91
N ALA A 160 19.83 25.24 31.75
CA ALA A 160 21.16 25.80 31.49
C ALA A 160 21.14 27.33 31.39
N VAL A 161 20.06 27.94 30.91
CA VAL A 161 19.92 29.41 30.79
C VAL A 161 19.50 30.08 32.11
N GLY A 162 18.87 29.35 33.04
CA GLY A 162 18.47 29.87 34.36
C GLY A 162 19.60 29.93 35.41
N GLY A 163 20.75 29.31 35.15
CA GLY A 163 21.86 29.19 36.12
C GLY A 163 22.94 30.28 36.05
N ALA A 164 22.92 31.16 35.05
CA ALA A 164 23.97 32.17 34.82
C ALA A 164 23.70 33.53 35.50
N GLY A 165 22.71 33.61 36.40
CA GLY A 165 22.25 34.86 37.01
C GLY A 165 22.57 35.03 38.50
N GLN A 166 23.42 34.19 39.09
CA GLN A 166 23.89 34.37 40.47
C GLN A 166 25.35 33.97 40.60
N LEU A 167 26.26 34.91 40.35
CA LEU A 167 27.52 35.12 41.07
C LEU A 167 27.98 36.56 40.83
#